data_AF-A0A3N9WY92-F1
#
_entry.id   AF-A0A3N9WY92-F1
#
_cell.length_a   1.000
_cell.length_b   1.000
_cell.length_c   1.000
_cell.angle_alpha   90.00
_cell.angle_beta   90.00
_cell.angle_gamma   90.00
#
_symmetry.space_group_name_H-M   'P 1'
#
loop_
_entity.id
_entity.type
_entity.pdbx_description
1 polymer ?
#
loop_
_entity_poly.entity_id
_entity_poly.type
_entity_poly.pdbx_seq_one_letter_code
_entity_poly.pdbx_strand_id
1 'polypeptide(L)'
;MATTTSDGRQSSRLRDQVWTIDAVRDLGVTTDIETAGAILGIGRTKAYDLAKTNEFPVRLLRVGRRYVVPVRAILKLLGVE
;
A
#
# COMPACT_ATOMS: atom_id res chain seq x y z
N MET A 1 1.76 -22.23 4.25
CA MET A 1 0.72 -21.42 3.60
C MET A 1 0.50 -20.18 4.46
N ALA A 2 0.95 -19.00 4.01
CA ALA A 2 0.97 -17.79 4.83
C ALA A 2 -0.46 -17.29 5.13
N THR A 3 -0.96 -17.60 6.32
CA THR A 3 -2.16 -17.02 6.91
C THR A 3 -1.84 -15.59 7.35
N THR A 4 -2.10 -14.61 6.49
CA THR A 4 -2.13 -13.20 6.93
C THR A 4 -3.45 -12.96 7.66
N THR A 5 -3.50 -13.41 8.91
CA THR A 5 -4.45 -12.87 9.88
C THR A 5 -4.08 -11.39 10.04
N SER A 6 -4.87 -10.50 9.44
CA SER A 6 -4.76 -9.05 9.57
C SER A 6 -4.97 -8.67 11.05
N ASP A 7 -3.89 -8.63 11.81
CA ASP A 7 -3.87 -8.11 13.18
C ASP A 7 -4.13 -6.60 13.11
N GLY A 8 -5.18 -6.12 13.79
CA GLY A 8 -5.50 -4.69 13.88
C GLY A 8 -4.32 -3.85 14.40
N ARG A 9 -3.35 -4.47 15.11
CA ARG A 9 -2.10 -3.82 15.54
C ARG A 9 -1.13 -3.48 14.41
N GLN A 10 -1.14 -4.18 13.28
CA GLN A 10 -0.28 -3.78 12.14
C GLN A 10 -0.75 -2.45 11.55
N SER A 11 -2.07 -2.25 11.48
CA SER A 11 -2.66 -1.04 10.87
C SER A 11 -2.52 0.24 11.71
N SER A 12 -2.20 0.16 13.01
CA SER A 12 -1.77 1.34 13.78
C SER A 12 -0.29 1.63 13.54
N ARG A 13 0.56 0.60 13.56
CA ARG A 13 2.01 0.74 13.37
C ARG A 13 2.37 1.36 12.00
N LEU A 14 1.64 1.02 10.94
CA LEU A 14 1.88 1.58 9.60
C LEU A 14 1.58 3.09 9.51
N ARG A 15 0.67 3.63 10.35
CA ARG A 15 0.33 5.07 10.35
C ARG A 15 1.35 5.92 11.09
N ASP A 16 1.94 5.36 12.14
CA ASP A 16 2.96 6.03 12.96
C ASP A 16 4.38 5.83 12.39
N GLN A 17 4.50 5.06 11.30
CA GLN A 17 5.77 4.79 10.65
C GLN A 17 6.17 5.93 9.69
N VAL A 18 7.40 6.41 9.82
CA VAL A 18 8.03 7.31 8.85
C VAL A 18 8.45 6.50 7.63
N TRP A 19 7.91 6.86 6.46
CA TRP A 19 8.24 6.23 5.19
C TRP A 19 9.40 6.94 4.51
N THR A 20 10.56 6.28 4.44
CA THR A 20 11.70 6.74 3.63
C THR A 20 11.69 6.09 2.26
N ILE A 21 12.38 6.71 1.29
CA ILE A 21 12.48 6.16 -0.08
C ILE A 21 13.10 4.76 -0.05
N ASP A 22 14.17 4.57 0.73
CA ASP A 22 14.80 3.26 0.91
C ASP A 22 13.86 2.23 1.54
N ALA A 23 13.08 2.62 2.57
CA ALA A 23 12.10 1.72 3.17
C ALA A 23 11.02 1.29 2.17
N VAL A 24 10.57 2.21 1.30
CA VAL A 24 9.61 1.88 0.24
C VAL A 24 10.24 0.96 -0.80
N ARG A 25 11.52 1.15 -1.15
CA ARG A 25 12.26 0.25 -2.06
C ARG A 25 12.46 -1.14 -1.46
N ASP A 26 12.66 -1.23 -0.15
CA ASP A 26 12.88 -2.49 0.57
C ASP A 26 11.61 -3.36 0.70
N LEU A 27 10.42 -2.78 0.49
CA LEU A 27 9.16 -3.55 0.38
C LEU A 27 9.19 -4.59 -0.76
N GLY A 28 10.12 -4.46 -1.70
CA GLY A 28 10.29 -5.35 -2.84
C GLY A 28 9.52 -4.90 -4.08
N VAL A 29 8.99 -5.85 -4.86
CA VAL A 29 8.38 -5.55 -6.16
C VAL A 29 6.93 -5.06 -6.00
N THR A 30 6.23 -5.59 -5.00
CA THR A 30 4.79 -5.37 -4.79
C THR A 30 4.45 -5.28 -3.32
N THR A 31 3.51 -4.42 -2.98
CA THR A 31 2.96 -4.24 -1.64
C THR A 31 1.43 -4.31 -1.64
N ASP A 32 0.79 -4.29 -0.47
CA ASP A 32 -0.66 -4.24 -0.31
C ASP A 32 -1.22 -2.80 -0.28
N ILE A 33 -2.56 -2.68 -0.36
CA ILE A 33 -3.27 -1.39 -0.33
C ILE A 33 -3.05 -0.65 1.00
N GLU A 34 -3.00 -1.34 2.13
CA GLU A 34 -2.92 -0.68 3.44
C GLU A 34 -1.55 -0.01 3.59
N THR A 35 -0.49 -0.72 3.23
CA THR A 35 0.87 -0.20 3.17
C THR A 35 0.98 0.95 2.18
N ALA A 36 0.44 0.80 0.96
CA ALA A 36 0.44 1.89 -0.03
C ALA A 36 -0.36 3.10 0.46
N GLY A 37 -1.49 2.88 1.13
CA GLY A 37 -2.29 3.94 1.75
C GLY A 37 -1.49 4.65 2.84
N ALA A 38 -0.82 3.92 3.72
CA ALA A 38 0.02 4.49 4.77
C ALA A 38 1.15 5.35 4.21
N ILE A 39 1.86 4.89 3.17
CA ILE A 39 2.90 5.67 2.48
C ILE A 39 2.35 7.00 1.94
N LEU A 40 1.12 6.99 1.45
CA LEU A 40 0.45 8.16 0.87
C LEU A 40 -0.36 8.98 1.90
N GLY A 41 -0.32 8.63 3.19
CA GLY A 41 -1.11 9.30 4.23
C GLY A 41 -2.63 9.04 4.17
N ILE A 42 -3.06 7.98 3.47
CA ILE A 42 -4.46 7.58 3.30
C ILE A 42 -4.80 6.50 4.33
N GLY A 43 -5.81 6.75 5.16
CA GLY A 43 -6.30 5.76 6.12
C GLY A 43 -6.87 4.51 5.44
N ARG A 44 -6.74 3.35 6.12
CA ARG A 44 -7.16 2.01 5.64
C ARG A 44 -8.53 1.99 4.94
N THR A 45 -9.56 2.51 5.59
CA THR A 45 -10.92 2.52 5.05
C THR A 45 -10.99 3.27 3.72
N LYS A 46 -10.43 4.49 3.69
CA LYS A 46 -10.43 5.32 2.49
C LYS A 46 -9.60 4.71 1.37
N ALA A 47 -8.48 4.05 1.69
CA ALA A 47 -7.66 3.34 0.73
C ALA A 47 -8.44 2.19 0.05
N TYR A 48 -9.19 1.40 0.83
CA TYR A 48 -10.04 0.35 0.26
C TYR A 48 -11.22 0.89 -0.55
N ASP A 49 -11.83 1.99 -0.13
CA ASP A 49 -12.93 2.61 -0.90
C ASP A 49 -12.42 3.11 -2.25
N LEU A 50 -11.30 3.83 -2.28
CA LEU A 50 -10.66 4.29 -3.51
C LEU A 50 -10.20 3.13 -4.39
N ALA A 51 -9.76 2.02 -3.80
CA ALA A 51 -9.41 0.82 -4.57
C ALA A 51 -10.64 0.14 -5.21
N LYS A 52 -11.79 0.16 -4.53
CA LYS A 52 -13.05 -0.36 -5.09
C LYS A 52 -13.61 0.53 -6.19
N THR A 53 -13.48 1.85 -6.07
CA THR A 53 -13.90 2.82 -7.09
C THR A 53 -12.86 3.01 -8.21
N ASN A 54 -11.69 2.38 -8.09
CA ASN A 54 -10.56 2.50 -9.01
C ASN A 54 -10.03 3.95 -9.12
N GLU A 55 -10.17 4.72 -8.05
CA GLU A 55 -9.73 6.11 -7.91
C GLU A 55 -8.47 6.24 -7.03
N PHE A 56 -7.84 5.13 -6.67
CA PHE A 56 -6.60 5.16 -5.91
C PHE A 56 -5.50 5.84 -6.74
N PRO A 57 -4.67 6.71 -6.14
CA PRO A 57 -3.72 7.56 -6.88
C PRO A 57 -2.59 6.78 -7.58
N VAL A 58 -2.39 5.51 -7.22
CA VAL A 58 -1.44 4.62 -7.89
C VAL A 58 -2.14 3.45 -8.55
N ARG A 59 -1.49 2.88 -9.58
CA ARG A 59 -1.99 1.71 -10.30
C ARG A 59 -2.13 0.51 -9.36
N LEU A 60 -3.34 -0.01 -9.26
CA LEU A 60 -3.66 -1.25 -8.56
C LEU A 60 -3.73 -2.44 -9.54
N LEU A 61 -3.20 -3.58 -9.10
CA LEU A 61 -3.35 -4.87 -9.78
C LEU A 61 -4.30 -5.73 -8.95
N ARG A 62 -5.41 -6.16 -9.56
CA ARG A 62 -6.33 -7.10 -8.92
C ARG A 62 -5.92 -8.53 -9.27
N VAL A 63 -5.34 -9.23 -8.29
CA VAL A 63 -4.94 -10.63 -8.41
C VAL A 63 -5.99 -11.49 -7.70
N GLY A 64 -6.99 -11.93 -8.46
CA GLY A 64 -8.16 -12.66 -7.95
C GLY A 64 -8.97 -11.82 -6.97
N ARG A 65 -8.94 -12.20 -5.69
CA ARG A 65 -9.64 -11.51 -4.59
C ARG A 65 -8.78 -10.47 -3.86
N ARG A 66 -7.49 -10.40 -4.16
CA ARG A 66 -6.55 -9.49 -3.49
C ARG A 66 -6.16 -8.35 -4.41
N TYR A 67 -5.91 -7.20 -3.81
CA TYR A 67 -5.30 -6.08 -4.50
C TYR A 67 -3.82 -6.03 -4.17
N VAL A 68 -3.04 -5.73 -5.20
CA VAL A 68 -1.58 -5.65 -5.14
C VAL A 68 -1.17 -4.32 -5.77
N VAL A 69 -0.26 -3.61 -5.11
CA VAL A 69 0.26 -2.31 -5.56
C VAL A 69 1.72 -2.50 -5.95
N PRO A 70 2.12 -2.24 -7.20
CA PRO A 70 3.53 -2.22 -7.58
C PRO A 70 4.27 -1.10 -6.86
N VAL A 71 5.40 -1.42 -6.22
CA VAL A 71 6.22 -0.40 -5.51
C VAL A 71 6.70 0.68 -6.49
N ARG A 72 7.05 0.30 -7.73
CA ARG A 72 7.38 1.26 -8.79
C ARG A 72 6.28 2.28 -9.08
N ALA A 73 5.01 1.92 -8.95
CA ALA A 73 3.91 2.85 -9.16
C ALA A 73 3.85 3.92 -8.05
N ILE A 74 4.19 3.54 -6.81
CA ILE A 74 4.30 4.46 -5.67
C ILE A 74 5.48 5.40 -5.86
N LEU A 75 6.67 4.87 -6.16
CA LEU A 75 7.88 5.67 -6.37
C LEU A 75 7.71 6.68 -7.51
N LYS A 76 7.06 6.26 -8.60
CA LYS A 76 6.76 7.14 -9.74
C LYS A 76 5.80 8.27 -9.37
N LEU A 77 4.78 7.99 -8.55
CA LEU A 77 3.85 9.03 -8.07
C LEU A 77 4.58 10.07 -7.20
N LEU A 78 5.51 9.62 -6.37
CA LEU A 78 6.31 10.47 -5.49
C LEU A 78 7.45 11.21 -6.22
N GLY A 79 7.71 10.91 -7.49
CA GLY A 79 8.76 11.56 -8.29
C GLY A 79 10.19 11.11 -7.95
N VAL A 80 10.34 9.93 -7.35
CA VAL A 80 11.61 9.39 -6.82
C VAL A 80 11.96 8.05 -7.49
N GLU A 81 12.21 8.08 -8.80
CA GLU A 81 12.62 6.90 -9.59
C GLU A 81 14.09 6.51 -9.36
#